data_AF-A0A6C0AV04-F1
#
_entry.id   AF-A0A6C0AV04-F1
#
_cell.length_a   1.000
_cell.length_b   1.000
_cell.length_c   1.000
_cell.angle_alpha   90.00
_cell.angle_beta   90.00
_cell.angle_gamma   90.00
#
_symmetry.space_group_name_H-M   'P 1'
#
loop_
_entity.id
_entity.type
_entity.pdbx_description
1 polymer ?
#
loop_
_entity_poly.entity_id
_entity_poly.type
_entity_poly.pdbx_seq_one_letter_code
_entity_poly.pdbx_strand_id
1 'polypeptide(L)'
;METNTIINSTDNALNIGQIKSMLDEIDMMTHEEHHNIINILKKHDISYMENDNGIFLKLNQLSIEIILEIYQYVEEVRLAKKDLETAIRSVEYKSTIETTETEKNTVENQHSNLEIEDWKKAIIEKMRHDSKNNRTKKRKSTQKSSNNE
;
A
#
# COMPACT_ATOMS: atom_id res chain seq x y z
N MET A 1 52.11 0.23 -31.13
CA MET A 1 51.17 -0.49 -30.24
C MET A 1 50.06 0.48 -29.94
N GLU A 2 48.97 0.41 -30.71
CA GLU A 2 47.80 1.26 -30.51
C GLU A 2 46.91 0.56 -29.49
N THR A 3 46.77 1.17 -28.31
CA THR A 3 45.84 0.70 -27.29
C THR A 3 44.46 1.21 -27.66
N ASN A 4 43.65 0.34 -28.27
CA ASN A 4 42.21 0.55 -28.42
C ASN A 4 41.58 0.60 -27.03
N THR A 5 41.28 1.82 -26.57
CA THR A 5 40.44 2.05 -25.41
C THR A 5 39.01 1.64 -25.79
N ILE A 6 38.56 0.50 -25.31
CA ILE A 6 37.17 0.07 -25.38
C ILE A 6 36.38 1.04 -24.50
N ILE A 7 35.62 1.92 -25.14
CA ILE A 7 34.67 2.83 -24.49
C ILE A 7 33.47 1.97 -24.12
N ASN A 8 33.44 1.44 -22.90
CA ASN A 8 32.28 0.72 -22.40
C ASN A 8 31.12 1.71 -22.25
N SER A 9 30.00 1.42 -22.94
CA SER A 9 28.73 2.14 -22.96
C SER A 9 28.33 2.77 -21.62
N THR A 10 28.19 4.10 -21.62
CA THR A 10 27.47 4.88 -20.60
C THR A 10 25.98 4.94 -20.95
N ASP A 11 25.24 3.85 -20.78
CA ASP A 11 23.80 3.80 -21.10
C ASP A 11 22.86 3.99 -19.88
N ASN A 12 23.41 4.20 -18.67
CA ASN A 12 22.63 4.43 -17.44
C ASN A 12 22.79 5.85 -16.85
N ALA A 13 23.16 6.84 -17.66
CA ALA A 13 23.31 8.20 -17.18
C ALA A 13 21.96 8.92 -17.14
N LEU A 14 21.46 9.24 -15.94
CA LEU A 14 20.30 10.11 -15.77
C LEU A 14 20.58 11.49 -16.38
N ASN A 15 19.68 11.98 -17.22
CA ASN A 15 19.78 13.33 -17.73
C ASN A 15 19.28 14.36 -16.70
N ILE A 16 19.68 15.62 -16.87
CA ILE A 16 19.33 16.71 -15.95
C ILE A 16 17.81 16.88 -15.79
N GLY A 17 17.04 16.65 -16.86
CA GLY A 17 15.57 16.72 -16.81
C GLY A 17 14.96 15.63 -15.93
N GLN A 18 15.47 14.40 -16.00
CA GLN A 18 15.03 13.29 -15.15
C GLN A 18 15.34 13.56 -13.67
N ILE A 19 16.52 14.11 -13.37
CA ILE A 19 16.90 14.47 -12.01
C ILE A 19 15.98 15.57 -11.46
N LYS A 20 15.66 16.60 -12.26
CA LYS A 20 14.73 17.65 -11.86
C LYS A 20 13.32 17.12 -11.58
N SER A 21 12.78 16.30 -12.50
CA SER A 21 11.47 15.67 -12.30
C SER A 21 11.45 14.82 -11.04
N MET A 22 12.50 14.04 -10.80
CA MET A 22 12.63 13.23 -9.58
C MET A 22 12.59 14.10 -8.32
N LEU A 23 13.28 15.25 -8.29
CA LEU A 23 13.25 16.16 -7.15
C LEU A 23 11.85 16.76 -6.93
N ASP A 24 11.19 17.20 -8.01
CA ASP A 24 9.82 17.73 -7.94
C ASP A 24 8.83 16.67 -7.41
N GLU A 25 9.02 15.41 -7.79
CA GLU A 25 8.21 14.29 -7.30
C GLU A 25 8.49 13.97 -5.83
N ILE A 26 9.77 14.00 -5.41
CA ILE A 26 10.15 13.84 -4.01
C ILE A 26 9.48 14.92 -3.16
N ASP A 27 9.41 16.17 -3.60
CA ASP A 27 8.74 17.24 -2.83
C ASP A 27 7.25 16.97 -2.58
N MET A 28 6.60 16.18 -3.45
CA MET A 28 5.17 15.82 -3.36
C MET A 28 4.93 14.45 -2.70
N MET A 29 5.99 13.75 -2.29
CA MET A 29 5.88 12.47 -1.61
C MET A 29 5.37 12.61 -0.17
N THR A 30 4.83 11.52 0.34
CA THR A 30 4.39 11.40 1.73
C THR A 30 5.59 11.28 2.67
N HIS A 31 5.37 11.54 3.97
CA HIS A 31 6.40 11.35 5.00
C HIS A 31 6.96 9.92 5.05
N GLU A 32 6.14 8.90 4.79
CA GLU A 32 6.59 7.51 4.75
C GLU A 32 7.52 7.24 3.55
N GLU A 33 7.17 7.79 2.39
CA GLU A 33 8.00 7.71 1.17
C GLU A 33 9.33 8.46 1.36
N HIS A 34 9.32 9.64 1.99
CA HIS A 34 10.54 10.34 2.39
C HIS A 34 11.38 9.50 3.34
N HIS A 35 10.76 8.78 4.28
CA HIS A 35 11.49 7.92 5.20
C HIS A 35 12.25 6.79 4.50
N ASN A 36 11.68 6.24 3.44
CA ASN A 36 12.37 5.24 2.62
C ASN A 36 13.57 5.82 1.86
N ILE A 37 13.46 7.06 1.35
CA ILE A 37 14.61 7.76 0.76
C ILE A 37 15.72 7.95 1.79
N ILE A 38 15.38 8.33 3.03
CA ILE A 38 16.35 8.43 4.12
C ILE A 38 17.00 7.08 4.42
N ASN A 39 16.25 5.98 4.34
CA ASN A 39 16.81 4.64 4.54
C ASN A 39 17.81 4.26 3.44
N ILE A 40 17.58 4.68 2.19
CA ILE A 40 18.56 4.55 1.11
C ILE A 40 19.83 5.33 1.47
N LEU A 41 19.70 6.58 1.91
CA LEU A 41 20.85 7.41 2.31
C LEU A 41 21.64 6.77 3.46
N LYS A 42 20.95 6.23 4.47
CA LYS A 42 21.57 5.52 5.61
C LYS A 42 22.31 4.25 5.19
N LYS A 43 21.76 3.48 4.25
CA LYS A 43 22.38 2.26 3.71
C LYS A 43 23.75 2.54 3.09
N HIS A 44 23.94 3.74 2.56
CA HIS A 44 25.21 4.20 1.96
C HIS A 44 26.05 5.08 2.89
N ASP A 45 25.79 5.03 4.20
CA ASP A 45 26.51 5.80 5.23
C ASP A 45 26.52 7.32 4.98
N ILE A 46 25.50 7.85 4.28
CA ILE A 46 25.38 9.29 4.05
C ILE A 46 24.86 9.97 5.31
N SER A 47 25.67 10.89 5.82
CA SER A 47 25.28 11.74 6.94
C SER A 47 24.31 12.82 6.49
N TYR A 48 23.24 13.00 7.26
CA TYR A 48 22.27 14.08 7.08
C TYR A 48 22.04 14.78 8.43
N MET A 49 21.58 16.03 8.37
CA MET A 49 21.14 16.76 9.55
C MET A 49 19.63 16.88 9.51
N GLU A 50 18.97 16.70 10.64
CA GLU A 50 17.52 16.82 10.76
C GLU A 50 17.20 17.93 11.78
N ASN A 51 16.25 18.79 11.44
CA ASN A 51 15.69 19.79 12.35
C ASN A 51 14.17 19.88 12.16
N ASP A 52 13.52 20.76 12.92
CA ASP A 52 12.06 20.94 12.87
C ASP A 52 11.54 21.36 11.47
N ASN A 53 12.41 21.89 10.61
CA ASN A 53 12.08 22.32 9.25
C ASN A 53 12.41 21.26 8.19
N GLY A 54 12.99 20.12 8.57
CA GLY A 54 13.27 19.00 7.68
C GLY A 54 14.72 18.54 7.68
N ILE A 55 15.11 17.89 6.58
CA ILE A 55 16.37 17.18 6.45
C ILE A 55 17.30 17.91 5.48
N PHE A 56 18.52 18.12 5.93
CA PHE A 56 19.59 18.76 5.17
C PHE A 56 20.64 17.72 4.81
N LEU A 57 20.82 17.53 3.50
CA LEU A 57 21.79 16.63 2.93
C LEU A 57 22.86 17.41 2.15
N LYS A 58 24.11 16.99 2.27
CA LYS A 58 25.20 17.54 1.46
C LYS A 58 25.24 16.82 0.12
N LEU A 59 24.79 17.49 -0.94
CA LEU A 59 24.68 16.90 -2.29
C LEU A 59 26.02 16.44 -2.87
N ASN A 60 27.14 17.03 -2.45
CA ASN A 60 28.48 16.60 -2.88
C ASN A 60 28.90 15.23 -2.32
N GLN A 61 28.15 14.67 -1.37
CA GLN A 61 28.38 13.33 -0.82
C GLN A 61 27.55 12.25 -1.52
N LEU A 62 26.63 12.63 -2.42
CA LEU A 62 25.84 11.68 -3.19
C LEU A 62 26.63 11.16 -4.40
N SER A 63 26.95 9.88 -4.39
CA SER A 63 27.45 9.21 -5.60
C SER A 63 26.32 9.00 -6.61
N ILE A 64 26.69 8.81 -7.88
CA ILE A 64 25.72 8.52 -8.95
C ILE A 64 24.90 7.26 -8.66
N GLU A 65 25.50 6.28 -7.99
CA GLU A 65 24.85 5.03 -7.59
C GLU A 65 23.69 5.28 -6.63
N ILE A 66 23.88 6.16 -5.64
CA ILE A 66 22.82 6.54 -4.69
C ILE A 66 21.71 7.29 -5.40
N ILE A 67 22.07 8.21 -6.32
CA ILE A 67 21.09 8.97 -7.11
C ILE A 67 20.24 8.01 -7.97
N LEU A 68 20.86 7.00 -8.58
CA LEU A 68 20.14 5.98 -9.35
C LEU A 68 19.21 5.13 -8.47
N GLU A 69 19.64 4.75 -7.27
CA GLU A 69 18.79 3.98 -6.34
C GLU A 69 17.59 4.79 -5.86
N ILE A 70 17.79 6.09 -5.55
CA ILE A 70 16.69 7.01 -5.23
C ILE A 70 15.75 7.15 -6.42
N TYR A 71 16.30 7.34 -7.64
CA TYR A 71 15.50 7.45 -8.86
C TYR A 71 14.62 6.20 -9.08
N GLN A 72 15.20 5.02 -8.90
CA GLN A 72 14.48 3.76 -9.05
C GLN A 72 13.37 3.60 -8.01
N TYR A 73 13.62 3.99 -6.76
CA TYR A 73 12.57 4.01 -5.74
C TYR A 73 11.42 4.95 -6.10
N VAL A 74 11.71 6.16 -6.59
CA VAL A 74 10.68 7.13 -7.03
C VAL A 74 9.87 6.58 -8.20
N GLU A 75 10.52 5.92 -9.17
CA GLU A 75 9.84 5.20 -10.27
C GLU A 75 8.88 4.12 -9.75
N GLU A 76 9.31 3.29 -8.80
CA GLU A 76 8.48 2.24 -8.21
C GLU A 76 7.23 2.81 -7.52
N VAL A 77 7.39 3.89 -6.76
CA VAL A 77 6.28 4.60 -6.13
C VAL A 77 5.31 5.15 -7.18
N ARG A 78 5.84 5.74 -8.26
CA ARG A 78 5.02 6.27 -9.36
C ARG A 78 4.19 5.16 -10.02
N LEU A 79 4.81 4.02 -10.29
CA LEU A 79 4.13 2.85 -10.85
C LEU A 79 3.06 2.32 -9.91
N ALA A 80 3.36 2.16 -8.61
CA ALA A 80 2.40 1.70 -7.62
C ALA A 80 1.17 2.61 -7.51
N LYS A 81 1.36 3.94 -7.53
CA LYS A 81 0.25 4.92 -7.53
C LYS A 81 -0.63 4.78 -8.78
N LYS A 82 -0.01 4.60 -9.95
CA LYS A 82 -0.71 4.42 -11.22
C LYS A 82 -1.49 3.09 -11.28
N ASP A 83 -0.91 2.02 -10.75
CA ASP A 83 -1.56 0.72 -10.70
C ASP A 83 -2.77 0.75 -9.77
N LEU A 84 -2.67 1.42 -8.62
CA LEU A 84 -3.78 1.63 -7.70
C LEU A 84 -4.92 2.44 -8.35
N GLU A 85 -4.60 3.54 -9.03
CA GLU A 85 -5.57 4.34 -9.78
C GLU A 85 -6.30 3.49 -10.85
N THR A 86 -5.53 2.67 -11.58
CA THR A 86 -6.06 1.77 -12.60
C THR A 86 -7.00 0.72 -11.98
N ALA A 87 -6.61 0.13 -10.84
CA ALA A 87 -7.43 -0.84 -10.12
C ALA A 87 -8.75 -0.23 -9.64
N ILE A 88 -8.71 0.96 -9.03
CA ILE A 88 -9.92 1.68 -8.57
C ILE A 88 -10.88 1.93 -9.74
N ARG A 89 -10.38 2.49 -10.85
CA ARG A 89 -11.19 2.77 -12.04
C ARG A 89 -11.84 1.51 -12.62
N SER A 90 -11.13 0.37 -12.57
CA SER A 90 -11.67 -0.91 -13.06
C SER A 90 -12.82 -1.46 -12.19
N VAL A 91 -12.84 -1.12 -10.89
CA VAL A 91 -13.92 -1.48 -9.96
C VAL A 91 -15.12 -0.58 -10.17
N GLU A 92 -14.92 0.73 -10.34
CA GLU A 92 -16.01 1.69 -10.60
C GLU A 92 -16.80 1.34 -11.85
N TYR A 93 -16.11 0.95 -12.93
CA TYR A 93 -16.74 0.56 -14.21
C TYR A 93 -17.62 -0.70 -14.09
N LYS A 94 -17.38 -1.58 -13.10
CA LYS A 94 -18.20 -2.77 -12.88
C LYS A 94 -19.48 -2.49 -12.08
N SER A 95 -19.58 -1.38 -11.37
CA SER A 95 -20.75 -1.10 -10.50
C SER A 95 -21.97 -0.52 -11.23
N THR A 96 -21.82 -0.12 -12.50
CA THR A 96 -22.88 0.55 -13.28
C THR A 96 -23.59 -0.33 -14.31
N ILE A 97 -23.29 -1.64 -14.36
CA ILE A 97 -23.94 -2.59 -15.27
C ILE A 97 -24.65 -3.67 -14.45
N GLU A 98 -25.72 -3.31 -13.73
CA GLU A 98 -26.79 -4.25 -13.32
C GLU A 98 -27.93 -3.48 -12.62
N THR A 99 -28.56 -2.55 -13.33
CA THR A 99 -29.93 -2.13 -12.98
C THR A 99 -30.66 -1.70 -14.25
N THR A 100 -31.00 -2.68 -15.09
CA THR A 100 -32.19 -2.55 -15.94
C THR A 100 -33.12 -3.69 -15.57
N GLU A 101 -34.16 -3.29 -14.85
CA GLU A 101 -35.32 -4.04 -14.43
C GLU A 101 -35.79 -5.00 -15.53
N THR A 102 -35.92 -6.28 -15.21
CA THR A 102 -36.76 -7.19 -16.00
C THR A 102 -37.78 -7.78 -15.05
N GLU A 103 -38.98 -7.19 -15.07
CA GLU A 103 -40.17 -7.78 -14.49
C GLU A 103 -40.50 -9.13 -15.16
N LYS A 104 -40.89 -10.09 -14.32
CA LYS A 104 -41.73 -11.27 -14.59
C LYS A 104 -41.05 -12.45 -15.30
N ASN A 105 -40.67 -13.47 -14.52
CA ASN A 105 -41.57 -14.60 -14.21
C ASN A 105 -40.86 -15.68 -13.38
N THR A 106 -41.63 -16.22 -12.45
CA THR A 106 -41.37 -17.36 -11.55
C THR A 106 -40.78 -18.58 -12.26
N VAL A 107 -39.80 -19.26 -11.64
CA VAL A 107 -39.79 -20.71 -11.32
C VAL A 107 -38.37 -21.18 -10.88
N GLU A 108 -38.37 -21.88 -9.75
CA GLU A 108 -37.40 -22.86 -9.22
C GLU A 108 -35.99 -22.43 -8.74
N ASN A 109 -35.91 -22.39 -7.40
CA ASN A 109 -34.81 -22.86 -6.56
C ASN A 109 -33.75 -23.70 -7.28
N GLN A 110 -32.63 -23.07 -7.62
CA GLN A 110 -31.32 -23.70 -7.56
C GLN A 110 -30.40 -22.79 -6.76
N HIS A 111 -30.17 -23.18 -5.51
CA HIS A 111 -29.12 -22.62 -4.67
C HIS A 111 -27.79 -22.87 -5.38
N SER A 112 -27.33 -21.89 -6.17
CA SER A 112 -25.97 -21.87 -6.69
C SER A 112 -25.04 -21.67 -5.51
N ASN A 113 -24.36 -22.76 -5.19
CA ASN A 113 -23.27 -22.90 -4.25
C ASN A 113 -22.16 -21.94 -4.66
N LEU A 114 -22.24 -20.68 -4.21
CA LEU A 114 -21.13 -19.74 -4.26
C LEU A 114 -20.03 -20.32 -3.38
N GLU A 115 -18.94 -20.71 -4.01
CA GLU A 115 -17.69 -21.09 -3.36
C GLU A 115 -17.13 -19.83 -2.66
N ILE A 116 -17.67 -19.54 -1.48
CA ILE A 116 -17.20 -18.46 -0.62
C ILE A 116 -15.77 -18.81 -0.24
N GLU A 117 -14.82 -18.03 -0.75
CA GLU A 117 -13.40 -18.07 -0.38
C GLU A 117 -13.27 -18.26 1.14
N ASP A 118 -12.51 -19.27 1.57
CA ASP A 118 -12.51 -19.75 2.96
C ASP A 118 -12.20 -18.65 4.00
N TRP A 119 -11.47 -17.60 3.61
CA TRP A 119 -11.21 -16.45 4.47
C TRP A 119 -12.47 -15.64 4.82
N LYS A 120 -13.44 -15.52 3.89
CA LYS A 120 -14.72 -14.86 4.14
C LYS A 120 -15.60 -15.67 5.10
N LYS A 121 -15.61 -17.01 4.97
CA LYS A 121 -16.31 -17.89 5.93
C LYS A 121 -15.72 -17.76 7.34
N ALA A 122 -14.39 -17.71 7.46
CA ALA A 122 -13.71 -17.56 8.74
C ALA A 122 -14.08 -16.24 9.45
N ILE A 123 -14.21 -15.14 8.70
CA ILE A 123 -14.63 -13.84 9.26
C ILE A 123 -16.08 -13.90 9.75
N ILE A 124 -17.00 -14.45 8.95
CA ILE A 124 -18.42 -14.56 9.32
C ILE A 124 -18.59 -15.44 10.56
N GLU A 125 -17.85 -16.55 10.64
CA GLU A 125 -17.93 -17.46 11.80
C GLU A 125 -17.36 -16.79 13.07
N LYS A 126 -16.24 -16.06 12.95
CA LYS A 126 -15.68 -15.27 14.05
C LYS A 126 -16.68 -14.23 14.57
N MET A 127 -17.32 -13.49 13.67
CA MET A 127 -18.36 -12.50 14.04
C MET A 127 -19.58 -13.15 14.72
N ARG A 128 -19.99 -14.35 14.29
CA ARG A 128 -21.09 -15.09 14.95
C ARG A 128 -20.72 -15.56 16.35
N HIS A 129 -19.50 -16.03 16.57
CA HIS A 129 -19.04 -16.45 17.89
C HIS A 129 -18.90 -15.28 18.86
N ASP A 130 -18.36 -14.15 18.40
CA ASP A 130 -18.21 -12.94 19.22
C ASP A 130 -19.59 -12.37 19.62
N SER A 131 -20.57 -12.44 18.72
CA SER A 131 -21.96 -12.04 19.00
C SER A 131 -22.67 -12.97 20.01
N LYS A 132 -22.39 -14.27 19.97
CA LYS A 132 -22.94 -15.26 20.93
C LYS A 132 -22.32 -15.17 22.32
N ASN A 133 -21.01 -14.94 22.41
CA ASN A 133 -20.30 -14.83 23.70
C ASN A 133 -20.70 -13.58 24.50
N ASN A 134 -21.13 -12.51 23.83
CA ASN A 134 -21.63 -11.30 24.49
C ASN A 134 -23.08 -11.42 24.99
N ARG A 135 -23.90 -12.33 24.45
CA ARG A 135 -25.28 -12.57 24.93
C ARG A 135 -25.35 -13.48 26.16
N THR A 136 -24.40 -14.39 26.35
CA THR A 136 -24.42 -15.34 27.47
C THR A 136 -23.81 -14.79 28.77
N LYS A 137 -22.91 -13.80 28.71
CA LYS A 137 -22.36 -13.17 29.91
C LYS A 137 -23.32 -12.22 30.67
N LYS A 138 -24.41 -11.76 30.04
CA LYS A 138 -25.35 -10.81 30.67
C LYS A 138 -26.50 -11.47 31.43
N ARG A 139 -26.54 -12.81 31.56
CA ARG A 139 -27.66 -13.55 32.17
C ARG A 139 -27.27 -14.53 33.29
N LYS A 140 -26.22 -14.24 34.06
CA LYS A 140 -25.93 -15.00 35.28
C LYS A 140 -25.45 -14.11 36.43
N SER A 141 -26.33 -13.27 36.95
CA SER A 141 -26.18 -12.71 38.31
C SER A 141 -27.53 -12.32 38.92
N THR A 142 -28.48 -13.25 39.00
CA THR A 142 -29.60 -13.13 39.94
C THR A 142 -30.06 -14.52 40.36
N GLN A 143 -29.44 -15.05 41.41
CA GLN A 143 -30.12 -15.97 42.32
C GLN A 143 -29.41 -16.03 43.69
N LYS A 144 -30.10 -15.42 44.66
CA LYS A 144 -30.52 -16.02 45.94
C LYS A 144 -29.47 -16.15 47.07
N SER A 145 -29.65 -15.30 48.10
CA SER A 145 -29.46 -15.66 49.51
C SER A 145 -30.53 -14.96 50.34
N SER A 146 -31.51 -15.73 50.82
CA SER A 146 -32.42 -15.34 51.89
C SER A 146 -31.84 -15.80 53.23
N ASN A 147 -32.01 -14.94 54.24
CA ASN A 147 -32.05 -15.14 55.69
C ASN A 147 -30.84 -15.72 56.45
N ASN A 148 -30.40 -14.96 57.45
CA ASN A 148 -30.51 -15.37 58.86
C ASN A 148 -30.43 -14.13 59.77
N GLU A 149 -31.53 -13.84 60.46
CA GLU A 149 -31.59 -13.22 61.78
C GLU A 149 -32.58 -14.03 62.62
#